data_AF-L9XM67-F1
#
_entry.id   AF-L9XM67-F1
#
_cell.length_a   1.000
_cell.length_b   1.000
_cell.length_c   1.000
_cell.angle_alpha   90.00
_cell.angle_beta   90.00
_cell.angle_gamma   90.00
#
_symmetry.space_group_name_H-M   'P 1'
#
loop_
_entity.id
_entity.type
_entity.pdbx_description
1 polymer ?
#
loop_
_entity_poly.entity_id
_entity_poly.type
_entity_poly.pdbx_seq_one_letter_code
_entity_poly.pdbx_strand_id
1 'polypeptide(L)'
;TMLPGNHDHDLAAYDEYVDRLAEYNVDLVQAESVTRPVGDRTIHFEHGHQQDPNNRFEDVGNRHETPLGYYYNALVTSRAGRLSERGRYNWLKDVQAVTPTERVPRWLLSKYFYREMNPLLRYAVLPFLLLLNVSVVLAVLAGLDVAGVWAMPVEMADAVLDQLGYVGETVHLLLVVNAAVAGILLLVGIPVYFVLRDFRQTVDRFGIFETDLTVDPDEPYKEAAREVFAAQPETAIFCYGHTHRPKVIDVDGRLLVNTGTWLKRLHRRDVAVGVLPPVFYPSYQLCAVRISAETAGVTVEYEEIEKSNPSPIEVTRTERLLTLGREPSSNLPDRSIVSDTASDTGSD
;
A
#
# COMPACT_ATOMS: atom_id res chain seq x y z
N THR A 1 -24.48 11.86 -10.90
CA THR A 1 -23.28 12.46 -11.50
C THR A 1 -22.10 11.54 -11.32
N MET A 2 -21.23 11.45 -12.33
CA MET A 2 -19.96 10.72 -12.30
C MET A 2 -18.85 11.70 -12.72
N LEU A 3 -17.77 11.74 -11.95
CA LEU A 3 -16.55 12.48 -12.26
C LEU A 3 -15.47 11.45 -12.61
N PRO A 4 -14.84 11.53 -13.79
CA PRO A 4 -13.81 10.58 -14.20
C PRO A 4 -12.51 10.78 -13.40
N GLY A 5 -11.80 9.68 -13.17
CA GLY A 5 -10.49 9.66 -12.54
C GLY A 5 -9.37 9.37 -13.53
N ASN A 6 -8.20 9.04 -12.99
CA ASN A 6 -7.02 8.70 -13.79
C ASN A 6 -7.15 7.36 -14.52
N HIS A 7 -7.93 6.41 -14.02
CA HIS A 7 -8.06 5.07 -14.63
C HIS A 7 -9.02 5.03 -15.82
N ASP A 8 -9.93 5.98 -15.86
CA ASP A 8 -11.05 6.11 -16.78
C ASP A 8 -11.03 7.47 -17.47
N HIS A 9 -9.82 8.01 -17.69
CA HIS A 9 -9.61 9.29 -18.36
C HIS A 9 -10.28 9.36 -19.74
N ASP A 10 -10.41 8.23 -20.45
CA ASP A 10 -11.15 8.16 -21.71
C ASP A 10 -12.59 8.72 -21.58
N LEU A 11 -13.23 8.57 -20.41
CA LEU A 11 -14.54 9.18 -20.16
C LEU A 11 -14.49 10.72 -20.19
N ALA A 12 -13.38 11.33 -19.74
CA ALA A 12 -13.18 12.77 -19.83
C ALA A 12 -12.86 13.25 -21.26
N ALA A 13 -12.39 12.36 -22.15
CA ALA A 13 -11.80 12.73 -23.44
C ALA A 13 -12.72 12.52 -24.66
N TYR A 14 -13.79 11.73 -24.53
CA TYR A 14 -14.68 11.38 -25.64
C TYR A 14 -16.14 11.72 -25.31
N ASP A 15 -16.72 12.64 -26.08
CA ASP A 15 -18.12 13.10 -25.93
C ASP A 15 -19.12 11.94 -26.10
N GLU A 16 -18.78 10.90 -26.86
CA GLU A 16 -19.66 9.74 -27.05
C GLU A 16 -19.99 9.01 -25.74
N TYR A 17 -19.14 9.13 -24.71
CA TYR A 17 -19.44 8.56 -23.39
C TYR A 17 -20.48 9.34 -22.61
N VAL A 18 -20.62 10.65 -22.87
CA VAL A 18 -21.66 11.48 -22.24
C VAL A 18 -23.03 10.97 -22.67
N ASP A 19 -23.25 10.83 -23.98
CA ASP A 19 -24.51 10.34 -24.53
C ASP A 19 -24.82 8.91 -24.05
N ARG A 20 -23.81 8.03 -24.07
CA ARG A 20 -23.98 6.64 -23.63
C ARG A 20 -24.32 6.52 -22.15
N LEU A 21 -23.67 7.30 -21.28
CA LEU A 21 -23.93 7.24 -19.84
C LEU A 21 -25.27 7.90 -19.49
N ALA A 22 -25.70 8.90 -20.25
CA ALA A 22 -27.03 9.49 -20.11
C ALA A 22 -28.15 8.45 -20.32
N GLU A 23 -27.98 7.47 -21.21
CA GLU A 23 -28.93 6.34 -21.39
C GLU A 23 -29.14 5.52 -20.09
N TYR A 24 -28.18 5.56 -19.18
CA TYR A 24 -28.24 4.88 -17.87
C TYR A 24 -28.56 5.83 -16.70
N ASN A 25 -29.03 7.07 -16.99
CA ASN A 25 -29.23 8.13 -16.01
C ASN A 25 -27.95 8.55 -15.26
N VAL A 26 -26.80 8.40 -15.89
CA VAL A 26 -25.51 8.82 -15.36
C VAL A 26 -25.09 10.12 -16.05
N ASP A 27 -25.18 11.22 -15.29
CA ASP A 27 -24.65 12.53 -15.68
C ASP A 27 -23.11 12.53 -15.57
N LEU A 28 -22.42 12.38 -16.69
CA LEU A 28 -20.96 12.41 -16.77
C LEU A 28 -20.46 13.86 -16.83
N VAL A 29 -19.60 14.24 -15.87
CA VAL A 29 -18.96 15.56 -15.83
C VAL A 29 -17.53 15.43 -16.30
N GLN A 30 -17.24 15.94 -17.50
CA GLN A 30 -15.89 15.94 -18.07
C GLN A 30 -15.11 17.18 -17.59
N ALA A 31 -14.76 17.18 -16.30
CA ALA A 31 -13.97 18.25 -15.67
C ALA A 31 -13.06 17.67 -14.59
N GLU A 32 -12.09 18.47 -14.13
CA GLU A 32 -11.20 18.11 -13.02
C GLU A 32 -11.94 17.99 -11.68
N SER A 33 -12.92 18.86 -11.48
CA SER A 33 -13.66 18.98 -10.24
C SER A 33 -15.10 19.39 -10.48
N VAL A 34 -15.93 19.21 -9.46
CA VAL A 34 -17.32 19.63 -9.46
C VAL A 34 -17.74 20.10 -8.08
N THR A 35 -18.57 21.13 -8.00
CA THR A 35 -19.11 21.62 -6.73
C THR A 35 -20.57 21.22 -6.55
N ARG A 36 -20.99 21.00 -5.29
CA ARG A 36 -22.41 20.79 -4.93
C ARG A 36 -22.77 21.55 -3.66
N PRO A 37 -23.96 22.16 -3.60
CA PRO A 37 -24.44 22.81 -2.39
C PRO A 37 -24.83 21.78 -1.32
N VAL A 38 -24.64 22.15 -0.05
CA VAL A 38 -25.11 21.42 1.13
C VAL A 38 -25.53 22.43 2.21
N GLY A 39 -26.84 22.60 2.41
CA GLY A 39 -27.34 23.72 3.20
C GLY A 39 -26.90 25.05 2.60
N ASP A 40 -26.30 25.93 3.40
CA ASP A 40 -25.76 27.22 2.98
C ASP A 40 -24.28 27.17 2.59
N ARG A 41 -23.68 25.97 2.54
CA ARG A 41 -22.26 25.74 2.24
C ARG A 41 -22.09 24.96 0.94
N THR A 42 -20.85 24.84 0.49
CA THR A 42 -20.49 24.10 -0.73
C THR A 42 -19.50 22.98 -0.45
N ILE A 43 -19.61 21.89 -1.20
CA ILE A 43 -18.66 20.79 -1.24
C ILE A 43 -17.93 20.85 -2.58
N HIS A 44 -16.61 20.82 -2.54
CA HIS A 44 -15.74 20.63 -3.69
C HIS A 44 -15.42 19.14 -3.84
N PHE A 45 -15.64 18.57 -5.02
CA PHE A 45 -15.31 17.18 -5.34
C PHE A 45 -14.24 17.13 -6.43
N GLU A 46 -13.20 16.34 -6.20
CA GLU A 46 -12.22 15.95 -7.21
C GLU A 46 -11.93 14.44 -7.11
N HIS A 47 -11.36 13.84 -8.14
CA HIS A 47 -10.85 12.46 -8.00
C HIS A 47 -9.57 12.43 -7.14
N GLY A 48 -8.74 13.47 -7.21
CA GLY A 48 -7.48 13.59 -6.46
C GLY A 48 -6.22 13.13 -7.19
N HIS A 49 -6.32 12.71 -8.45
CA HIS A 49 -5.13 12.36 -9.25
C HIS A 49 -4.30 13.60 -9.65
N GLN A 50 -4.92 14.78 -9.68
CA GLN A 50 -4.25 16.04 -10.00
C GLN A 50 -3.19 16.43 -8.96
N GLN A 51 -3.31 15.94 -7.73
CA GLN A 51 -2.34 16.16 -6.65
C GLN A 51 -1.20 15.13 -6.63
N ASP A 52 -1.19 14.20 -7.59
CA ASP A 52 -0.16 13.17 -7.75
C ASP A 52 0.60 13.40 -9.06
N PRO A 53 1.88 13.81 -9.02
CA PRO A 53 2.67 14.10 -10.21
C PRO A 53 2.74 12.96 -11.23
N ASN A 54 2.65 11.70 -10.78
CA ASN A 54 2.72 10.53 -11.67
C ASN A 54 1.38 10.20 -12.34
N ASN A 55 0.28 10.77 -11.83
CA ASN A 55 -1.08 10.53 -12.31
C ASN A 55 -1.79 11.80 -12.79
N ARG A 56 -1.15 12.97 -12.67
CA ARG A 56 -1.66 14.27 -13.11
C ARG A 56 -1.75 14.34 -14.63
N PHE A 57 -2.86 14.91 -15.10
CA PHE A 57 -3.05 15.31 -16.50
C PHE A 57 -2.96 16.84 -16.56
N GLU A 58 -2.09 17.39 -17.40
CA GLU A 58 -1.95 18.83 -17.67
C GLU A 58 -3.15 19.40 -18.43
N ASP A 59 -3.76 18.61 -19.32
CA ASP A 59 -4.91 18.98 -20.16
C ASP A 59 -6.00 17.91 -20.04
N VAL A 60 -6.84 18.05 -19.00
CA VAL A 60 -7.96 17.13 -18.78
C VAL A 60 -8.94 17.17 -19.95
N GLY A 61 -9.06 16.02 -20.61
CA GLY A 61 -9.88 15.80 -21.80
C GLY A 61 -9.05 15.51 -23.05
N ASN A 62 -7.73 15.69 -22.97
CA ASN A 62 -6.83 15.39 -24.08
C ASN A 62 -6.53 13.89 -24.20
N ARG A 63 -7.15 13.24 -25.19
CA ARG A 63 -6.95 11.81 -25.49
C ARG A 63 -5.51 11.34 -25.74
N HIS A 64 -4.58 12.26 -26.01
CA HIS A 64 -3.18 11.91 -26.26
C HIS A 64 -2.31 12.07 -25.03
N GLU A 65 -2.85 12.68 -23.97
CA GLU A 65 -2.14 12.80 -22.72
C GLU A 65 -2.24 11.50 -21.94
N THR A 66 -1.08 11.00 -21.54
CA THR A 66 -0.97 9.67 -20.95
C THR A 66 0.15 9.70 -19.89
N PRO A 67 -0.16 10.14 -18.66
CA PRO A 67 0.82 10.16 -17.59
C PRO A 67 1.27 8.74 -17.26
N LEU A 68 2.42 8.64 -16.59
CA LEU A 68 3.09 7.35 -16.32
C LEU A 68 2.17 6.36 -15.59
N GLY A 69 1.40 6.87 -14.60
CA GLY A 69 0.41 6.09 -13.87
C GLY A 69 -0.72 5.55 -14.75
N TYR A 70 -1.19 6.32 -15.75
CA TYR A 70 -2.19 5.85 -16.72
C TYR A 70 -1.65 4.66 -17.52
N TYR A 71 -0.42 4.75 -18.06
CA TYR A 71 0.18 3.64 -18.82
C TYR A 71 0.37 2.37 -17.99
N TYR A 72 0.87 2.52 -16.75
CA TYR A 72 1.04 1.39 -15.85
C TYR A 72 -0.31 0.71 -15.59
N ASN A 73 -1.34 1.49 -15.24
CA ASN A 73 -2.66 0.97 -14.93
C ASN A 73 -3.34 0.34 -16.16
N ALA A 74 -3.34 1.02 -17.31
CA ALA A 74 -3.98 0.53 -18.53
C ALA A 74 -3.33 -0.77 -19.05
N LEU A 75 -2.00 -0.89 -18.99
CA LEU A 75 -1.29 -2.02 -19.58
C LEU A 75 -1.01 -3.16 -18.59
N VAL A 76 -0.59 -2.84 -17.37
CA VAL A 76 -0.17 -3.87 -16.40
C VAL A 76 -1.39 -4.48 -15.73
N THR A 77 -2.32 -3.67 -15.22
CA THR A 77 -3.51 -4.17 -14.51
C THR A 77 -4.43 -4.95 -15.44
N SER A 78 -4.68 -4.45 -16.65
CA SER A 78 -5.55 -5.16 -17.62
C SER A 78 -4.96 -6.51 -18.06
N ARG A 79 -3.64 -6.59 -18.28
CA ARG A 79 -2.95 -7.85 -18.61
C ARG A 79 -2.89 -8.79 -17.42
N ALA A 80 -2.60 -8.26 -16.22
CA ALA A 80 -2.57 -9.03 -14.98
C ALA A 80 -3.92 -9.71 -14.72
N GLY A 81 -5.04 -9.00 -14.91
CA GLY A 81 -6.38 -9.56 -14.83
C GLY A 81 -6.59 -10.77 -15.76
N ARG A 82 -6.27 -10.61 -17.06
CA ARG A 82 -6.42 -11.69 -18.06
C ARG A 82 -5.49 -12.89 -17.81
N LEU A 83 -4.29 -12.64 -17.29
CA LEU A 83 -3.30 -13.70 -17.05
C LEU A 83 -3.50 -14.40 -15.71
N SER A 84 -4.21 -13.78 -14.76
CA SER A 84 -4.46 -14.31 -13.42
C SER A 84 -5.16 -15.67 -13.43
N GLU A 85 -5.97 -15.95 -14.45
CA GLU A 85 -6.64 -17.25 -14.63
C GLU A 85 -5.68 -18.40 -14.96
N ARG A 86 -4.44 -18.12 -15.39
CA ARG A 86 -3.44 -19.14 -15.75
C ARG A 86 -2.63 -19.65 -14.55
N GLY A 87 -2.66 -18.96 -13.41
CA GLY A 87 -1.95 -19.38 -12.20
C GLY A 87 -2.67 -20.51 -11.46
N ARG A 88 -2.02 -21.13 -10.45
CA ARG A 88 -2.72 -22.09 -9.58
C ARG A 88 -3.85 -21.41 -8.79
N TYR A 89 -3.72 -20.10 -8.59
CA TYR A 89 -4.70 -19.28 -7.88
C TYR A 89 -4.93 -17.95 -8.62
N ASN A 90 -6.15 -17.42 -8.54
CA ASN A 90 -6.54 -16.16 -9.20
C ASN A 90 -6.15 -14.93 -8.35
N TRP A 91 -4.85 -14.69 -8.15
CA TRP A 91 -4.33 -13.61 -7.30
C TRP A 91 -3.61 -12.49 -8.05
N LEU A 92 -3.18 -12.71 -9.30
CA LEU A 92 -2.43 -11.70 -10.05
C LEU A 92 -3.28 -10.46 -10.33
N LYS A 93 -4.61 -10.62 -10.43
CA LYS A 93 -5.57 -9.51 -10.51
C LYS A 93 -5.51 -8.54 -9.32
N ASP A 94 -5.02 -8.98 -8.17
CA ASP A 94 -4.90 -8.12 -6.98
C ASP A 94 -3.67 -7.18 -7.06
N VAL A 95 -2.91 -7.18 -8.16
CA VAL A 95 -1.77 -6.26 -8.36
C VAL A 95 -2.20 -4.79 -8.26
N GLN A 96 -3.43 -4.47 -8.69
CA GLN A 96 -4.01 -3.14 -8.59
C GLN A 96 -4.24 -2.67 -7.14
N ALA A 97 -4.26 -3.60 -6.19
CA ALA A 97 -4.40 -3.31 -4.76
C ALA A 97 -3.04 -3.14 -4.06
N VAL A 98 -1.92 -3.29 -4.79
CA VAL A 98 -0.58 -3.15 -4.25
C VAL A 98 -0.13 -1.71 -4.40
N THR A 99 -0.31 -0.94 -3.33
CA THR A 99 0.18 0.44 -3.25
C THR A 99 1.20 0.60 -2.12
N PRO A 100 2.29 1.36 -2.34
CA PRO A 100 2.72 1.93 -3.62
C PRO A 100 3.37 0.87 -4.54
N THR A 101 3.59 1.22 -5.81
CA THR A 101 3.99 0.28 -6.88
C THR A 101 5.33 -0.43 -6.61
N GLU A 102 6.23 0.16 -5.85
CA GLU A 102 7.54 -0.39 -5.46
C GLU A 102 7.40 -1.63 -4.56
N ARG A 103 6.19 -1.88 -4.02
CA ARG A 103 5.88 -3.10 -3.26
C ARG A 103 5.56 -4.30 -4.15
N VAL A 104 5.27 -4.09 -5.45
CA VAL A 104 4.88 -5.16 -6.39
C VAL A 104 5.89 -6.31 -6.45
N PRO A 105 7.23 -6.08 -6.56
CA PRO A 105 8.19 -7.18 -6.56
C PRO A 105 8.16 -8.02 -5.28
N ARG A 106 8.03 -7.38 -4.11
CA ARG A 106 7.96 -8.09 -2.82
C ARG A 106 6.64 -8.83 -2.66
N TRP A 107 5.55 -8.26 -3.16
CA TRP A 107 4.25 -8.92 -3.20
C TRP A 107 4.25 -10.14 -4.13
N LEU A 108 4.84 -10.04 -5.32
CA LEU A 108 5.01 -11.18 -6.24
C LEU A 108 5.81 -12.31 -5.58
N LEU A 109 6.92 -12.00 -4.91
CA LEU A 109 7.72 -12.98 -4.18
C LEU A 109 6.91 -13.65 -3.07
N SER A 110 6.13 -12.87 -2.32
CA SER A 110 5.22 -13.38 -1.29
C SER A 110 4.18 -14.35 -1.86
N LYS A 111 3.48 -13.96 -2.92
CA LYS A 111 2.46 -14.80 -3.56
C LYS A 111 3.07 -16.04 -4.22
N TYR A 112 4.25 -15.93 -4.82
CA TYR A 112 4.99 -17.10 -5.27
C TYR A 112 5.28 -18.05 -4.11
N PHE A 113 5.88 -17.55 -3.02
CA PHE A 113 6.29 -18.40 -1.89
C PHE A 113 5.10 -19.07 -1.19
N TYR A 114 4.04 -18.32 -0.90
CA TYR A 114 2.91 -18.82 -0.11
C TYR A 114 1.79 -19.47 -0.95
N ARG A 115 1.64 -19.13 -2.24
CA ARG A 115 0.56 -19.67 -3.08
C ARG A 115 1.05 -20.55 -4.22
N GLU A 116 2.09 -20.17 -4.97
CA GLU A 116 2.47 -20.93 -6.17
C GLU A 116 3.50 -22.04 -5.92
N MET A 117 4.47 -21.81 -5.05
CA MET A 117 5.59 -22.72 -4.77
C MET A 117 5.08 -24.09 -4.33
N ASN A 118 5.70 -25.15 -4.86
CA ASN A 118 5.37 -26.52 -4.48
C ASN A 118 5.46 -26.69 -2.95
N PRO A 119 4.43 -27.24 -2.27
CA PRO A 119 4.44 -27.42 -0.83
C PRO A 119 5.67 -28.16 -0.29
N LEU A 120 6.16 -29.18 -1.01
CA LEU A 120 7.36 -29.93 -0.62
C LEU A 120 8.59 -29.02 -0.60
N LEU A 121 8.79 -28.24 -1.67
CA LEU A 121 9.89 -27.27 -1.74
C LEU A 121 9.75 -26.20 -0.65
N ARG A 122 8.53 -25.70 -0.43
CA ARG A 122 8.25 -24.68 0.60
C ARG A 122 8.64 -25.15 1.99
N TYR A 123 8.17 -26.32 2.39
CA TYR A 123 8.44 -26.85 3.73
C TYR A 123 9.88 -27.35 3.86
N ALA A 124 10.55 -27.74 2.77
CA ALA A 124 11.98 -28.03 2.77
C ALA A 124 12.83 -26.76 2.99
N VAL A 125 12.47 -25.63 2.37
CA VAL A 125 13.23 -24.37 2.47
C VAL A 125 12.95 -23.61 3.78
N LEU A 126 11.75 -23.76 4.36
CA LEU A 126 11.33 -23.00 5.54
C LEU A 126 12.29 -23.13 6.75
N PRO A 127 12.76 -24.32 7.15
CA PRO A 127 13.74 -24.46 8.23
C PRO A 127 15.05 -23.72 7.95
N PHE A 128 15.57 -23.79 6.73
CA PHE A 128 16.79 -23.07 6.33
C PHE A 128 16.62 -21.56 6.46
N LEU A 129 15.49 -21.01 5.99
CA LEU A 129 15.22 -19.56 6.08
C LEU A 129 14.99 -19.08 7.52
N LEU A 130 14.42 -19.92 8.38
CA LEU A 130 14.28 -19.61 9.80
C LEU A 130 15.65 -19.60 10.50
N LEU A 131 16.48 -20.62 10.25
CA LEU A 131 17.83 -20.75 10.81
C LEU A 131 18.81 -19.74 10.21
N LEU A 132 18.53 -19.17 9.04
CA LEU A 132 19.41 -18.22 8.37
C LEU A 132 19.76 -17.01 9.27
N ASN A 133 18.83 -16.53 10.10
CA ASN A 133 19.09 -15.38 10.99
C ASN A 133 20.16 -15.70 12.03
N VAL A 134 20.04 -16.86 12.68
CA VAL A 134 21.05 -17.35 13.62
C VAL A 134 22.37 -17.57 12.89
N SER A 135 22.30 -18.10 11.68
CA SER A 135 23.46 -18.41 10.85
C SER A 135 24.20 -17.16 10.36
N VAL A 136 23.49 -16.07 10.09
CA VAL A 136 24.09 -14.75 9.80
C VAL A 136 24.85 -14.23 11.01
N VAL A 137 24.28 -14.35 12.21
CA VAL A 137 24.98 -13.98 13.44
C VAL A 137 26.23 -14.84 13.61
N LEU A 138 26.10 -16.17 13.50
CA LEU A 138 27.25 -17.09 13.58
C LEU A 138 28.32 -16.79 12.52
N ALA A 139 27.93 -16.45 11.29
CA ALA A 139 28.87 -16.10 10.23
C ALA A 139 29.64 -14.79 10.54
N VAL A 140 28.95 -13.77 11.07
CA VAL A 140 29.59 -12.52 11.52
C VAL A 140 30.56 -12.80 12.67
N LEU A 141 30.12 -13.57 13.66
CA LEU A 141 30.93 -13.95 14.81
C LEU A 141 32.17 -14.76 14.41
N ALA A 142 32.02 -15.72 13.48
CA ALA A 142 33.14 -16.47 12.93
C ALA A 142 34.10 -15.56 12.15
N GLY A 143 33.58 -14.58 11.41
CA GLY A 143 34.42 -13.58 10.75
C GLY A 143 35.22 -12.72 11.73
N LEU A 144 34.62 -12.34 12.87
CA LEU A 144 35.31 -11.61 13.94
C LEU A 144 36.39 -12.44 14.62
N ASP A 145 36.16 -13.75 14.80
CA ASP A 145 37.13 -14.72 15.31
C ASP A 145 38.32 -14.87 14.38
N VAL A 146 38.08 -15.07 13.08
CA VAL A 146 39.13 -15.12 12.04
C VAL A 146 39.90 -13.80 11.97
N ALA A 147 39.24 -12.66 12.18
CA ALA A 147 39.88 -11.34 12.20
C ALA A 147 40.64 -11.06 13.52
N GLY A 148 40.57 -11.95 14.51
CA GLY A 148 41.22 -11.78 15.82
C GLY A 148 40.57 -10.72 16.70
N VAL A 149 39.35 -10.28 16.38
CA VAL A 149 38.61 -9.25 17.12
C VAL A 149 37.91 -9.87 18.34
N TRP A 150 37.42 -11.10 18.23
CA TRP A 150 36.71 -11.78 19.32
C TRP A 150 36.82 -13.30 19.21
N ALA A 151 37.16 -14.00 20.31
CA ALA A 151 37.25 -15.45 20.33
C ALA A 151 35.87 -16.10 20.54
N MET A 152 35.42 -16.94 19.61
CA MET A 152 34.13 -17.64 19.76
C MET A 152 34.23 -18.81 20.76
N PRO A 153 33.27 -18.98 21.70
CA PRO A 153 33.25 -20.10 22.64
C PRO A 153 32.69 -21.37 21.99
N VAL A 154 33.35 -21.88 20.95
CA VAL A 154 32.90 -23.02 20.12
C VAL A 154 32.68 -24.27 20.98
N GLU A 155 33.58 -24.54 21.92
CA GLU A 155 33.54 -25.72 22.80
C GLU A 155 32.26 -25.77 23.66
N MET A 156 31.73 -24.62 24.08
CA MET A 156 30.50 -24.54 24.85
C MET A 156 29.26 -24.78 23.98
N ALA A 157 29.27 -24.32 22.73
CA ALA A 157 28.18 -24.54 21.79
C ALA A 157 28.10 -26.03 21.38
N ASP A 158 29.25 -26.64 21.10
CA ASP A 158 29.35 -28.06 20.74
C ASP A 158 28.89 -28.95 21.90
N ALA A 159 29.33 -28.65 23.13
CA ALA A 159 28.92 -29.40 24.32
C ALA A 159 27.41 -29.37 24.60
N VAL A 160 26.71 -28.29 24.22
CA VAL A 160 25.24 -28.19 24.35
C VAL A 160 24.54 -29.00 23.26
N LEU A 161 25.06 -28.98 22.03
CA LEU A 161 24.49 -29.73 20.91
C LEU A 161 24.71 -31.24 21.09
N ASP A 162 25.87 -31.65 21.59
CA ASP A 162 26.19 -33.07 21.85
C ASP A 162 25.24 -33.72 22.86
N GLN A 163 24.71 -32.95 23.81
CA GLN A 163 23.69 -33.44 24.77
C GLN A 163 22.37 -33.87 24.09
N LEU A 164 22.12 -33.40 22.87
CA LEU A 164 20.94 -33.73 22.07
C LEU A 164 21.15 -34.97 21.17
N GLY A 165 22.34 -35.58 21.18
CA GLY A 165 22.66 -36.78 20.39
C GLY A 165 22.53 -36.55 18.88
N TYR A 166 21.96 -37.52 18.15
CA TYR A 166 21.79 -37.44 16.68
C TYR A 166 21.00 -36.21 16.20
N VAL A 167 20.08 -35.70 17.02
CA VAL A 167 19.34 -34.47 16.72
C VAL A 167 20.29 -33.27 16.75
N GLY A 168 21.16 -33.22 17.77
CA GLY A 168 22.19 -32.20 17.90
C GLY A 168 23.15 -32.18 16.72
N GLU A 169 23.66 -33.35 16.31
CA GLU A 169 24.56 -33.48 15.16
C GLU A 169 23.91 -33.01 13.85
N THR A 170 22.63 -33.34 13.64
CA THR A 170 21.86 -32.88 12.47
C THR A 170 21.69 -31.37 12.47
N VAL A 171 21.33 -30.79 13.63
CA VAL A 171 21.19 -29.33 13.79
C VAL A 171 22.53 -28.64 13.60
N HIS A 172 23.61 -29.20 14.13
CA HIS A 172 24.96 -28.68 13.96
C HIS A 172 25.37 -28.60 12.49
N LEU A 173 25.19 -29.70 11.73
CA LEU A 173 25.45 -29.71 10.30
C LEU A 173 24.63 -28.64 9.55
N LEU A 174 23.33 -28.52 9.86
CA LEU A 174 22.48 -27.50 9.27
C LEU A 174 22.94 -26.08 9.58
N LEU A 175 23.38 -25.82 10.82
CA LEU A 175 23.92 -24.52 11.22
C LEU A 175 25.23 -24.21 10.50
N VAL A 176 26.17 -25.16 10.42
CA VAL A 176 27.45 -24.98 9.71
C VAL A 176 27.21 -24.68 8.23
N VAL A 177 26.36 -25.47 7.56
CA VAL A 177 26.02 -25.25 6.15
C VAL A 177 25.35 -23.89 5.96
N ASN A 178 24.37 -23.53 6.82
CA ASN A 178 23.72 -22.23 6.71
C ASN A 178 24.67 -21.07 7.02
N ALA A 179 25.61 -21.21 7.96
CA ALA A 179 26.59 -20.19 8.29
C ALA A 179 27.57 -19.97 7.13
N ALA A 180 28.03 -21.05 6.48
CA ALA A 180 28.85 -20.96 5.28
C ALA A 180 28.10 -20.25 4.13
N VAL A 181 26.84 -20.64 3.88
CA VAL A 181 25.98 -20.00 2.88
C VAL A 181 25.74 -18.53 3.23
N ALA A 182 25.43 -18.22 4.49
CA ALA A 182 25.24 -16.85 4.97
C ALA A 182 26.50 -16.01 4.80
N GLY A 183 27.68 -16.56 5.09
CA GLY A 183 28.97 -15.90 4.87
C GLY A 183 29.20 -15.55 3.40
N ILE A 184 28.92 -16.48 2.48
CA ILE A 184 28.99 -16.22 1.03
C ILE A 184 27.98 -15.15 0.61
N LEU A 185 26.74 -15.25 1.11
CA LEU A 185 25.70 -14.26 0.83
C LEU A 185 26.04 -12.87 1.36
N LEU A 186 26.70 -12.76 2.51
CA LEU A 186 27.19 -11.48 3.03
C LEU A 186 28.33 -10.93 2.17
N LEU A 187 29.30 -11.78 1.80
CA LEU A 187 30.44 -11.39 0.98
C LEU A 187 30.03 -10.87 -0.40
N VAL A 188 29.04 -11.50 -1.04
CA VAL A 188 28.47 -11.04 -2.32
C VAL A 188 27.45 -9.92 -2.11
N GLY A 189 26.66 -10.02 -1.04
CA GLY A 189 25.57 -9.11 -0.72
C GLY A 189 26.03 -7.70 -0.37
N ILE A 190 27.20 -7.53 0.26
CA ILE A 190 27.75 -6.22 0.59
C ILE A 190 28.04 -5.40 -0.70
N PRO A 191 28.83 -5.89 -1.67
CA PRO A 191 29.00 -5.20 -2.96
C PRO A 191 27.68 -4.94 -3.69
N VAL A 192 26.80 -5.95 -3.76
CA VAL A 192 25.50 -5.82 -4.44
C VAL A 192 24.63 -4.77 -3.76
N TYR A 193 24.66 -4.67 -2.43
CA TYR A 193 23.93 -3.65 -1.68
C TYR A 193 24.36 -2.24 -2.09
N PHE A 194 25.66 -1.97 -2.23
CA PHE A 194 26.15 -0.67 -2.66
C PHE A 194 25.71 -0.33 -4.09
N VAL A 195 25.77 -1.30 -5.01
CA VAL A 195 25.28 -1.12 -6.39
C VAL A 195 23.78 -0.85 -6.42
N LEU A 196 22.98 -1.62 -5.67
CA LEU A 196 21.54 -1.42 -5.60
C LEU A 196 21.16 -0.10 -4.92
N ARG A 197 21.94 0.34 -3.93
CA ARG A 197 21.77 1.64 -3.28
C ARG A 197 22.00 2.77 -4.28
N ASP A 198 23.10 2.71 -5.03
CA ASP A 198 23.43 3.71 -6.05
C ASP A 198 22.40 3.75 -7.18
N PHE A 199 21.95 2.57 -7.64
CA PHE A 199 20.87 2.46 -8.61
C PHE A 199 19.56 3.06 -8.09
N ARG A 200 19.16 2.76 -6.85
CA ARG A 200 17.94 3.36 -6.24
C ARG A 200 18.05 4.87 -6.18
N GLN A 201 19.15 5.40 -5.67
CA GLN A 201 19.39 6.85 -5.63
C GLN A 201 19.33 7.49 -7.02
N THR A 202 19.75 6.76 -8.06
CA THR A 202 19.65 7.23 -9.44
C THR A 202 18.20 7.24 -9.92
N VAL A 203 17.43 6.18 -9.64
CA VAL A 203 16.01 6.13 -10.02
C VAL A 203 15.17 7.16 -9.26
N ASP A 204 15.44 7.38 -7.97
CA ASP A 204 14.76 8.39 -7.15
C ASP A 204 14.96 9.80 -7.73
N ARG A 205 16.15 10.10 -8.29
CA ARG A 205 16.41 11.38 -8.99
C ARG A 205 15.59 11.53 -10.27
N PHE A 206 15.19 10.43 -10.91
CA PHE A 206 14.34 10.47 -12.10
C PHE A 206 12.84 10.57 -11.78
N GLY A 207 12.44 10.47 -10.50
CA GLY A 207 11.03 10.58 -10.10
C GLY A 207 10.13 9.46 -10.63
N ILE A 208 10.71 8.33 -11.06
CA ILE A 208 9.97 7.22 -11.70
C ILE A 208 9.09 6.46 -10.70
N PHE A 209 9.41 6.54 -9.40
CA PHE A 209 8.70 5.86 -8.33
C PHE A 209 7.97 6.86 -7.43
N GLU A 210 6.85 6.43 -6.85
CA GLU A 210 6.12 7.20 -5.85
C GLU A 210 7.08 7.41 -4.67
N THR A 211 7.45 8.67 -4.44
CA THR A 211 8.48 9.07 -3.47
C THR A 211 8.26 8.45 -2.08
N ASP A 212 9.37 8.23 -1.39
CA ASP A 212 9.51 7.55 -0.10
C ASP A 212 8.37 7.81 0.92
N LEU A 213 8.20 6.82 1.81
CA LEU A 213 7.38 6.85 3.04
C LEU A 213 7.64 8.05 4.00
N THR A 214 8.58 8.94 3.68
CA THR A 214 9.01 10.08 4.49
C THR A 214 8.34 11.40 4.11
N VAL A 215 7.70 11.51 2.94
CA VAL A 215 6.86 12.64 2.57
C VAL A 215 5.44 12.37 3.09
N ASP A 216 4.82 13.34 3.77
CA ASP A 216 3.42 13.21 4.18
C ASP A 216 2.56 13.08 2.92
N PRO A 217 1.97 11.89 2.65
CA PRO A 217 1.22 11.66 1.41
C PRO A 217 -0.04 12.52 1.33
N ASP A 218 -0.48 13.11 2.45
CA ASP A 218 -1.66 13.93 2.50
C ASP A 218 -1.36 15.42 2.27
N GLU A 219 -0.09 15.86 2.28
CA GLU A 219 0.24 17.29 2.20
C GLU A 219 -0.18 17.94 0.87
N PRO A 220 0.05 17.33 -0.33
CA PRO A 220 -0.44 17.91 -1.58
C PRO A 220 -1.95 18.16 -1.57
N TYR A 221 -2.72 17.26 -0.94
CA TYR A 221 -4.16 17.41 -0.80
C TYR A 221 -4.56 18.49 0.19
N LYS A 222 -3.79 18.67 1.29
CA LYS A 222 -4.01 19.78 2.23
C LYS A 222 -3.71 21.12 1.57
N GLU A 223 -2.64 21.23 0.78
CA GLU A 223 -2.29 22.43 0.02
C GLU A 223 -3.41 22.78 -0.97
N ALA A 224 -3.85 21.83 -1.80
CA ALA A 224 -4.96 22.03 -2.73
C ALA A 224 -6.26 22.43 -2.02
N ALA A 225 -6.57 21.81 -0.88
CA ALA A 225 -7.73 22.18 -0.08
C ALA A 225 -7.65 23.63 0.43
N ARG A 226 -6.48 24.07 0.93
CA ARG A 226 -6.27 25.46 1.36
C ARG A 226 -6.47 26.45 0.21
N GLU A 227 -5.96 26.14 -0.99
CA GLU A 227 -6.14 26.97 -2.18
C GLU A 227 -7.62 27.11 -2.57
N VAL A 228 -8.35 25.99 -2.62
CA VAL A 228 -9.80 26.00 -2.91
C VAL A 228 -10.56 26.76 -1.83
N PHE A 229 -10.22 26.56 -0.55
CA PHE A 229 -10.88 27.23 0.56
C PHE A 229 -10.65 28.74 0.59
N ALA A 230 -9.47 29.20 0.15
CA ALA A 230 -9.15 30.60 0.00
C ALA A 230 -9.88 31.23 -1.22
N ALA A 231 -9.96 30.51 -2.33
CA ALA A 231 -10.64 30.97 -3.54
C ALA A 231 -12.18 30.96 -3.42
N GLN A 232 -12.73 30.02 -2.67
CA GLN A 232 -14.18 29.78 -2.50
C GLN A 232 -14.51 29.70 -0.99
N PRO A 233 -14.71 30.84 -0.30
CA PRO A 233 -14.94 30.88 1.15
C PRO A 233 -16.18 30.12 1.64
N GLU A 234 -17.17 29.93 0.77
CA GLU A 234 -18.39 29.16 0.98
C GLU A 234 -18.15 27.64 1.02
N THR A 235 -16.99 27.18 0.55
CA THR A 235 -16.64 25.75 0.53
C THR A 235 -16.30 25.29 1.94
N ALA A 236 -17.08 24.35 2.47
CA ALA A 236 -16.86 23.76 3.79
C ALA A 236 -16.02 22.48 3.72
N ILE A 237 -16.10 21.76 2.59
CA ILE A 237 -15.52 20.42 2.45
C ILE A 237 -14.82 20.31 1.10
N PHE A 238 -13.60 19.79 1.14
CA PHE A 238 -12.86 19.29 -0.03
C PHE A 238 -12.89 17.77 0.01
N CYS A 239 -13.52 17.14 -0.98
CA CYS A 239 -13.76 15.71 -1.04
C CYS A 239 -12.98 15.09 -2.21
N TYR A 240 -12.17 14.09 -1.92
CA TYR A 240 -11.29 13.45 -2.91
C TYR A 240 -11.23 11.92 -2.77
N GLY A 241 -10.62 11.29 -3.77
CA GLY A 241 -10.38 9.84 -3.83
C GLY A 241 -8.90 9.51 -3.99
N HIS A 242 -8.56 8.74 -5.02
CA HIS A 242 -7.20 8.36 -5.47
C HIS A 242 -6.36 7.50 -4.52
N THR A 243 -6.22 7.88 -3.25
CA THR A 243 -5.26 7.25 -2.31
C THR A 243 -5.76 5.94 -1.67
N HIS A 244 -7.05 5.63 -1.83
CA HIS A 244 -7.71 4.42 -1.31
C HIS A 244 -7.66 4.28 0.22
N ARG A 245 -7.68 5.41 0.95
CA ARG A 245 -7.56 5.46 2.42
C ARG A 245 -8.64 6.38 3.01
N PRO A 246 -9.74 5.83 3.55
CA PRO A 246 -10.79 6.65 4.12
C PRO A 246 -10.23 7.50 5.26
N LYS A 247 -10.40 8.82 5.19
CA LYS A 247 -9.78 9.75 6.13
C LYS A 247 -10.53 11.08 6.16
N VAL A 248 -10.59 11.68 7.34
CA VAL A 248 -11.03 13.07 7.54
C VAL A 248 -9.90 13.83 8.21
N ILE A 249 -9.60 15.02 7.70
CA ILE A 249 -8.56 15.91 8.22
C ILE A 249 -9.18 17.30 8.36
N ASP A 250 -8.99 17.94 9.52
CA ASP A 250 -9.29 19.36 9.68
C ASP A 250 -8.19 20.20 9.01
N VAL A 251 -8.62 21.15 8.19
CA VAL A 251 -7.77 22.11 7.50
C VAL A 251 -8.41 23.48 7.66
N ASP A 252 -7.84 24.30 8.55
CA ASP A 252 -8.27 25.67 8.83
C ASP A 252 -9.78 25.79 9.17
N GLY A 253 -10.29 24.86 10.00
CA GLY A 253 -11.69 24.83 10.43
C GLY A 253 -12.67 24.31 9.36
N ARG A 254 -12.16 23.71 8.29
CA ARG A 254 -12.90 23.03 7.22
C ARG A 254 -12.40 21.58 7.10
N LEU A 255 -13.07 20.76 6.30
CA LEU A 255 -12.71 19.33 6.22
C LEU A 255 -12.14 18.95 4.85
N LEU A 256 -11.02 18.24 4.90
CA LEU A 256 -10.48 17.44 3.80
C LEU A 256 -10.92 15.99 4.00
N VAL A 257 -11.64 15.43 3.04
CA VAL A 257 -12.34 14.14 3.14
C VAL A 257 -11.88 13.20 2.02
N ASN A 258 -11.26 12.08 2.38
CA ASN A 258 -10.92 11.01 1.44
C ASN A 258 -11.98 9.92 1.47
N THR A 259 -12.66 9.67 0.35
CA THR A 259 -13.77 8.71 0.25
C THR A 259 -13.36 7.23 0.41
N GLY A 260 -12.06 6.92 0.44
CA GLY A 260 -11.55 5.58 0.61
C GLY A 260 -11.54 4.78 -0.69
N THR A 261 -11.99 3.54 -0.65
CA THR A 261 -11.92 2.65 -1.81
C THR A 261 -13.05 1.64 -1.83
N TRP A 262 -13.42 1.23 -3.05
CA TRP A 262 -14.31 0.10 -3.29
C TRP A 262 -13.56 -1.18 -3.67
N LEU A 263 -12.23 -1.17 -3.54
CA LEU A 263 -11.36 -2.28 -3.88
C LEU A 263 -10.91 -3.07 -2.65
N LYS A 264 -10.42 -4.28 -2.91
CA LYS A 264 -9.68 -5.06 -1.91
C LYS A 264 -8.42 -4.27 -1.52
N ARG A 265 -8.10 -4.21 -0.23
CA ARG A 265 -6.85 -3.62 0.27
C ARG A 265 -5.87 -4.73 0.68
N LEU A 266 -4.58 -4.49 0.46
CA LEU A 266 -3.51 -5.41 0.86
C LEU A 266 -2.65 -4.78 1.95
N HIS A 267 -2.70 -5.36 3.15
CA HIS A 267 -1.91 -4.92 4.29
C HIS A 267 -0.63 -5.74 4.40
N ARG A 268 0.51 -5.09 4.17
CA ARG A 268 1.82 -5.70 4.40
C ARG A 268 2.02 -5.96 5.90
N ARG A 269 2.34 -7.21 6.25
CA ARG A 269 2.74 -7.64 7.58
C ARG A 269 4.09 -8.33 7.49
N ASP A 270 5.05 -7.80 8.22
CA ASP A 270 6.33 -8.46 8.39
C ASP A 270 6.16 -9.71 9.26
N VAL A 271 6.93 -10.74 8.95
CA VAL A 271 6.93 -12.00 9.71
C VAL A 271 7.58 -11.76 11.08
N ALA A 272 7.15 -12.50 12.09
CA ALA A 272 7.65 -12.33 13.46
C ALA A 272 9.13 -12.72 13.62
N VAL A 273 9.60 -13.67 12.83
CA VAL A 273 10.96 -14.21 12.85
C VAL A 273 11.32 -14.60 11.43
N GLY A 274 12.53 -14.30 10.96
CA GLY A 274 12.99 -14.80 9.66
C GLY A 274 13.39 -13.76 8.64
N VAL A 275 14.12 -14.22 7.63
CA VAL A 275 14.24 -13.55 6.32
C VAL A 275 13.18 -14.15 5.37
N LEU A 276 11.93 -14.20 5.81
CA LEU A 276 10.82 -14.73 5.01
C LEU A 276 10.10 -13.59 4.28
N PRO A 277 9.50 -13.86 3.10
CA PRO A 277 8.69 -12.86 2.42
C PRO A 277 7.56 -12.34 3.33
N PRO A 278 7.29 -11.03 3.33
CA PRO A 278 6.19 -10.48 4.12
C PRO A 278 4.85 -11.04 3.66
N VAL A 279 3.87 -11.07 4.55
CA VAL A 279 2.51 -11.51 4.24
C VAL A 279 1.67 -10.30 3.85
N PHE A 280 0.87 -10.42 2.79
CA PHE A 280 -0.07 -9.38 2.37
C PHE A 280 -1.49 -9.82 2.70
N TYR A 281 -2.00 -9.29 3.81
CA TYR A 281 -3.34 -9.56 4.33
C TYR A 281 -4.40 -8.84 3.49
N PRO A 282 -5.34 -9.57 2.87
CA PRO A 282 -6.43 -8.95 2.15
C PRO A 282 -7.54 -8.53 3.12
N SER A 283 -8.07 -7.34 2.94
CA SER A 283 -9.27 -6.85 3.63
C SER A 283 -10.17 -6.11 2.66
N TYR A 284 -11.44 -5.94 3.05
CA TYR A 284 -12.32 -4.96 2.43
C TYR A 284 -12.57 -3.88 3.47
N GLN A 285 -12.49 -2.62 3.03
CA GLN A 285 -12.89 -1.46 3.82
C GLN A 285 -13.73 -0.60 2.88
N LEU A 286 -14.94 -1.08 2.59
CA LEU A 286 -15.87 -0.44 1.69
C LEU A 286 -16.70 0.55 2.49
N CYS A 287 -16.78 1.78 2.01
CA CYS A 287 -17.57 2.80 2.66
C CYS A 287 -18.25 3.72 1.65
N ALA A 288 -19.38 4.29 2.07
CA ALA A 288 -19.94 5.49 1.48
C ALA A 288 -19.69 6.66 2.44
N VAL A 289 -19.42 7.84 1.89
CA VAL A 289 -19.34 9.08 2.69
C VAL A 289 -20.68 9.79 2.58
N ARG A 290 -21.31 10.02 3.72
CA ARG A 290 -22.53 10.81 3.83
C ARG A 290 -22.16 12.22 4.29
N ILE A 291 -22.56 13.21 3.49
CA ILE A 291 -22.38 14.63 3.81
C ILE A 291 -23.77 15.26 3.88
N SER A 292 -24.11 15.89 5.00
CA SER A 292 -25.43 16.48 5.21
C SER A 292 -25.36 17.81 5.95
N ALA A 293 -26.29 18.71 5.64
CA ALA A 293 -26.51 19.91 6.43
C ALA A 293 -27.35 19.57 7.67
N GLU A 294 -26.89 20.04 8.83
CA GLU A 294 -27.56 19.95 10.11
C GLU A 294 -27.57 21.32 10.80
N THR A 295 -28.35 21.46 11.87
CA THR A 295 -28.48 22.74 12.60
C THR A 295 -27.15 23.30 13.12
N ALA A 296 -26.17 22.43 13.38
CA ALA A 296 -24.86 22.82 13.90
C ALA A 296 -23.80 23.07 12.80
N GLY A 297 -24.16 22.86 11.53
CA GLY A 297 -23.27 22.99 10.37
C GLY A 297 -23.32 21.77 9.44
N VAL A 298 -22.24 21.53 8.70
CA VAL A 298 -22.16 20.41 7.74
C VAL A 298 -21.48 19.21 8.37
N THR A 299 -22.16 18.07 8.39
CA THR A 299 -21.68 16.81 8.97
C THR A 299 -21.13 15.87 7.91
N VAL A 300 -20.08 15.13 8.27
CA VAL A 300 -19.43 14.08 7.46
C VAL A 300 -19.41 12.79 8.25
N GLU A 301 -19.98 11.74 7.68
CA GLU A 301 -20.08 10.41 8.28
C GLU A 301 -19.64 9.34 7.27
N TYR A 302 -18.99 8.29 7.77
CA TYR A 302 -18.63 7.12 6.98
C TYR A 302 -19.61 5.99 7.29
N GLU A 303 -20.34 5.55 6.27
CA GLU A 303 -21.19 4.38 6.34
C GLU A 303 -20.40 3.16 5.86
N GLU A 304 -20.16 2.20 6.76
CA GLU A 304 -19.50 0.95 6.40
C GLU A 304 -20.44 0.06 5.57
N ILE A 305 -19.92 -0.46 4.47
CA ILE A 305 -20.63 -1.42 3.64
C ILE A 305 -20.06 -2.80 3.95
N GLU A 306 -20.85 -3.59 4.67
CA GLU A 306 -20.41 -4.90 5.14
C GLU A 306 -20.11 -5.83 3.97
N LYS A 307 -18.89 -6.37 3.97
CA LYS A 307 -18.46 -7.40 3.03
C LYS A 307 -17.61 -8.41 3.77
N SER A 308 -17.86 -9.69 3.50
CA SER A 308 -17.15 -10.78 4.16
C SER A 308 -15.64 -10.62 4.01
N ASN A 309 -14.94 -10.65 5.15
CA ASN A 309 -13.48 -10.56 5.19
C ASN A 309 -12.88 -11.69 4.31
N PRO A 310 -12.00 -11.38 3.34
CA PRO A 310 -11.40 -12.40 2.50
C PRO A 310 -10.30 -13.19 3.22
N SER A 311 -9.73 -12.67 4.31
CA SER A 311 -8.60 -13.27 5.03
C SER A 311 -8.81 -14.73 5.46
N PRO A 312 -9.98 -15.15 5.98
CA PRO A 312 -10.25 -16.55 6.33
C PRO A 312 -10.05 -17.54 5.19
N ILE A 313 -10.31 -17.13 3.95
CA ILE A 313 -10.23 -17.97 2.75
C ILE A 313 -8.87 -17.81 2.07
N GLU A 314 -8.37 -16.58 2.02
CA GLU A 314 -7.21 -16.20 1.22
C GLU A 314 -5.87 -16.29 1.95
N VAL A 315 -5.86 -16.26 3.28
CA VAL A 315 -4.63 -16.35 4.08
C VAL A 315 -4.43 -17.78 4.55
N THR A 316 -3.33 -18.39 4.11
CA THR A 316 -2.93 -19.76 4.45
C THR A 316 -2.57 -19.91 5.92
N ARG A 317 -2.59 -21.15 6.43
CA ARG A 317 -2.17 -21.45 7.81
C ARG A 317 -0.74 -21.03 8.10
N THR A 318 0.17 -21.22 7.14
CA THR A 318 1.58 -20.81 7.25
C THR A 318 1.69 -19.30 7.40
N GLU A 319 0.97 -18.53 6.57
CA GLU A 319 0.95 -17.07 6.67
C GLU A 319 0.44 -16.60 8.04
N ARG A 320 -0.64 -17.20 8.57
CA ARG A 320 -1.17 -16.85 9.91
C ARG A 320 -0.20 -17.17 11.04
N LEU A 321 0.50 -18.30 10.95
CA LEU A 321 1.50 -18.69 11.95
C LEU A 321 2.65 -17.68 11.98
N LEU A 322 3.15 -17.29 10.80
CA LEU A 322 4.31 -16.40 10.66
C LEU A 322 4.03 -14.96 11.09
N THR A 323 2.77 -14.53 11.07
CA THR A 323 2.33 -13.20 11.54
C THR A 323 1.69 -13.22 12.92
N LEU A 324 1.70 -14.37 13.60
CA LEU A 324 1.07 -14.56 14.91
C LEU A 324 -0.43 -14.21 14.93
N GLY A 325 -1.12 -14.40 13.81
CA GLY A 325 -2.54 -14.10 13.66
C GLY A 325 -2.90 -12.61 13.72
N ARG A 326 -1.94 -11.69 13.59
CA ARG A 326 -2.20 -10.24 13.62
C ARG A 326 -2.97 -9.79 12.39
N GLU A 327 -4.25 -9.50 12.56
CA GLU A 327 -5.11 -8.96 11.50
C GLU A 327 -4.92 -7.43 11.33
N PRO A 328 -5.22 -6.87 10.14
CA PRO A 328 -5.28 -5.43 9.94
C PRO A 328 -6.49 -4.81 10.65
N SER A 329 -6.28 -3.65 11.29
CA SER A 329 -7.36 -2.80 11.79
C SER A 329 -7.92 -1.95 10.64
N SER A 330 -9.23 -2.01 10.41
CA SER A 330 -9.90 -1.31 9.31
C SER A 330 -11.00 -0.36 9.82
N ASN A 331 -10.75 0.35 10.92
CA ASN A 331 -11.72 1.31 11.44
C ASN A 331 -11.88 2.48 10.46
N LEU A 332 -13.12 2.87 10.22
CA LEU A 332 -13.46 4.08 9.48
C LEU A 332 -13.33 5.31 10.40
N PRO A 333 -13.14 6.51 9.83
CA PRO A 333 -13.13 7.75 10.61
C PRO A 333 -14.46 7.97 11.34
N ASP A 334 -14.36 8.56 12.53
CA ASP A 334 -15.53 9.01 13.29
C ASP A 334 -16.21 10.21 12.60
N ARG A 335 -17.48 10.42 12.97
CA ARG A 335 -18.28 11.55 12.52
C ARG A 335 -17.58 12.88 12.81
N SER A 336 -17.53 13.76 11.81
CA SER A 336 -16.92 15.09 11.90
C SER A 336 -17.93 16.17 11.49
N ILE A 337 -17.77 17.39 12.00
CA ILE A 337 -18.65 18.52 11.71
C ILE A 337 -17.85 19.78 11.39
N VAL A 338 -18.24 20.49 10.34
CA VAL A 338 -17.82 21.87 10.07
C VAL A 338 -18.89 22.79 10.64
N SER A 339 -18.56 23.57 11.66
CA SER A 339 -19.49 24.51 12.26
C SER A 339 -19.70 25.73 11.36
N ASP A 340 -20.95 26.19 11.25
CA ASP A 340 -21.28 27.46 10.56
C ASP A 340 -20.97 28.70 11.40
N THR A 341 -20.68 28.51 12.69
CA THR A 341 -20.23 29.59 13.56
C THR A 341 -18.76 29.86 13.26
N ALA A 342 -18.47 31.00 12.62
CA ALA A 342 -17.12 31.52 12.58
C ALA A 342 -16.53 31.47 14.00
N SER A 343 -15.34 30.86 14.13
CA SER A 343 -14.55 30.91 15.34
C SER A 343 -14.18 32.36 15.63
N ASP A 344 -15.09 33.06 16.30
CA ASP A 344 -14.84 34.31 16.99
C ASP A 344 -13.91 33.99 18.18
N THR A 345 -12.65 33.69 17.85
CA THR A 345 -11.58 33.63 18.83
C THR A 345 -11.21 35.07 19.12
N GLY A 346 -11.92 35.59 20.12
CA GLY A 346 -11.81 36.96 20.59
C GLY A 346 -10.38 37.38 20.83
N SER A 347 -10.06 38.55 20.30
CA SER A 347 -9.19 39.50 20.95
C SER A 347 -9.78 39.85 22.32
N ASP A 348 -9.04 39.54 23.38
CA ASP A 348 -8.98 40.32 24.62
C ASP A 348 -7.54 40.32 25.15
#